data_AF-G0X8B4-F1
#
_entry.id   AF-G0X8B4-F1
#
_cell.length_a   1.000
_cell.length_b   1.000
_cell.length_c   1.000
_cell.angle_alpha   90.00
_cell.angle_beta   90.00
_cell.angle_gamma   90.00
#
_symmetry.space_group_name_H-M   'P 1'
#
loop_
_entity.id
_entity.type
_entity.pdbx_description
1 polymer ?
#
loop_
_entity_poly.entity_id
_entity_poly.type
_entity_poly.pdbx_seq_one_letter_code
_entity_poly.pdbx_strand_id
1 'polypeptide(L)'
;RKMRRIMTVPFFTNKVVQQYRHGWEFEAQSVVDDVKKNPESATKGIVLRRRLQMMMYNNMYRIMFDSRFDKEDDPLFTKLKALNGERSRLAQSFEYNYGDFIPILRPFLRGYLKVCKEVKERRLKLFKDYFVDERKKLGSTKPSSNNELKCAIDHILEAQQKGEINEDNVLYIVENINVAAIETALWSIEWGIAELVNHP
;
A
#
# COMPACT_ATOMS: atom_id res chain seq x y z
N ARG A 1 10.11 17.31 8.68
CA ARG A 1 10.10 17.13 10.17
C ARG A 1 8.69 16.82 10.69
N LYS A 2 7.68 17.65 10.38
CA LYS A 2 6.28 17.45 10.81
C LYS A 2 5.66 16.10 10.39
N MET A 3 5.66 15.78 9.10
CA MET A 3 5.12 14.51 8.58
C MET A 3 5.77 13.28 9.22
N ARG A 4 7.09 13.30 9.38
CA ARG A 4 7.83 12.21 10.05
C ARG A 4 7.31 11.99 11.47
N ARG A 5 7.16 13.05 12.27
CA ARG A 5 6.61 12.94 13.65
C ARG A 5 5.20 12.34 13.66
N ILE A 6 4.32 12.80 12.76
CA ILE A 6 2.93 12.31 12.66
C ILE A 6 2.89 10.83 12.28
N MET A 7 3.79 10.39 11.40
CA MET A 7 3.82 9.00 10.93
C MET A 7 4.53 8.04 11.90
N THR A 8 5.41 8.52 12.78
CA THR A 8 6.21 7.63 13.64
C THR A 8 5.35 6.77 14.56
N VAL A 9 4.45 7.38 15.34
CA VAL A 9 3.60 6.66 16.30
C VAL A 9 2.71 5.60 15.61
N PRO A 10 1.95 5.93 14.55
CA PRO A 10 1.03 4.98 13.93
C PRO A 10 1.66 3.89 13.06
N PHE A 11 2.92 4.05 12.61
CA PHE A 11 3.55 3.06 11.71
C PHE A 11 4.84 2.44 12.25
N PHE A 12 5.67 3.20 12.96
CA PHE A 12 7.08 2.89 13.13
C PHE A 12 7.47 2.82 14.62
N THR A 13 6.69 2.07 15.40
CA THR A 13 7.01 1.78 16.80
C THR A 13 6.91 0.28 17.09
N ASN A 14 7.62 -0.16 18.14
CA ASN A 14 7.50 -1.55 18.61
C ASN A 14 6.06 -1.91 19.02
N LYS A 15 5.26 -0.93 19.47
CA LYS A 15 3.84 -1.16 19.79
C LYS A 15 3.05 -1.58 18.56
N VAL A 16 3.25 -0.91 17.43
CA VAL A 16 2.62 -1.27 16.14
C VAL A 16 3.02 -2.68 15.73
N VAL A 17 4.30 -3.05 15.88
CA VAL A 17 4.77 -4.42 15.60
C VAL A 17 4.01 -5.43 16.46
N GLN A 18 3.94 -5.22 17.78
CA GLN A 18 3.24 -6.16 18.67
C GLN A 18 1.74 -6.23 18.40
N GLN A 19 1.12 -5.12 17.98
CA GLN A 19 -0.29 -5.06 17.63
C GLN A 19 -0.61 -5.87 16.37
N TYR A 20 0.24 -5.80 15.33
CA TYR A 20 -0.06 -6.38 14.03
C TYR A 20 0.65 -7.71 13.73
N ARG A 21 1.63 -8.15 14.53
CA ARG A 21 2.39 -9.40 14.29
C ARG A 21 1.50 -10.62 14.04
N HIS A 22 0.41 -10.76 14.80
CA HIS A 22 -0.51 -11.89 14.66
C HIS A 22 -1.28 -11.85 13.33
N GLY A 23 -1.56 -10.65 12.84
CA GLY A 23 -2.10 -10.47 11.49
C GLY A 23 -1.09 -10.90 10.42
N TRP A 24 0.18 -10.55 10.58
CA TRP A 24 1.24 -10.91 9.63
C TRP A 24 1.51 -12.42 9.63
N GLU A 25 1.56 -13.04 10.81
CA GLU A 25 1.67 -14.49 10.99
C GLU A 25 0.50 -15.21 10.31
N PHE A 26 -0.73 -14.70 10.50
CA PHE A 26 -1.92 -15.25 9.85
C PHE A 26 -1.85 -15.14 8.32
N GLU A 27 -1.48 -13.97 7.77
CA GLU A 27 -1.39 -13.81 6.31
C GLU A 27 -0.28 -14.69 5.72
N ALA A 28 0.84 -14.87 6.42
CA ALA A 28 1.90 -15.80 6.02
C ALA A 28 1.44 -17.26 6.04
N GLN A 29 0.73 -17.68 7.10
CA GLN A 29 0.13 -19.02 7.17
C GLN A 29 -0.89 -19.23 6.03
N SER A 30 -1.70 -18.22 5.73
CA SER A 30 -2.67 -18.29 4.64
C SER A 30 -1.99 -18.44 3.27
N VAL A 31 -0.84 -17.81 3.04
CA VAL A 31 -0.03 -18.07 1.82
C VAL A 31 0.37 -19.55 1.76
N VAL A 32 0.90 -20.10 2.84
CA VAL A 32 1.32 -21.51 2.90
C VAL A 32 0.15 -22.45 2.62
N ASP A 33 -1.00 -22.19 3.22
CA ASP A 33 -2.20 -23.01 3.04
C ASP A 33 -2.70 -22.96 1.59
N ASP A 34 -2.69 -21.80 0.95
CA ASP A 34 -3.12 -21.64 -0.45
C ASP A 34 -2.14 -22.32 -1.41
N VAL A 35 -0.84 -22.24 -1.14
CA VAL A 35 0.20 -22.94 -1.91
C VAL A 35 0.03 -24.46 -1.78
N LYS A 36 -0.20 -24.97 -0.56
CA LYS A 36 -0.43 -26.40 -0.29
C LYS A 36 -1.70 -26.94 -0.97
N LYS A 37 -2.76 -26.13 -1.03
CA LYS A 37 -4.03 -26.51 -1.67
C LYS A 37 -3.93 -26.56 -3.19
N ASN A 38 -2.98 -25.84 -3.79
CA ASN A 38 -2.80 -25.81 -5.24
C ASN A 38 -1.93 -27.01 -5.70
N PRO A 39 -2.49 -27.97 -6.46
CA PRO A 39 -1.75 -29.15 -6.93
C PRO A 39 -0.57 -28.80 -7.86
N GLU A 40 -0.63 -27.67 -8.57
CA GLU A 40 0.44 -27.24 -9.47
C GLU A 40 1.71 -26.85 -8.70
N SER A 41 1.57 -26.38 -7.45
CA SER A 41 2.69 -25.98 -6.60
C SER A 41 3.69 -27.12 -6.36
N ALA A 42 3.21 -28.37 -6.30
CA ALA A 42 4.04 -29.55 -6.06
C ALA A 42 4.58 -30.20 -7.36
N THR A 43 4.13 -29.73 -8.53
CA THR A 43 4.43 -30.38 -9.82
C THR A 43 5.16 -29.43 -10.78
N LYS A 44 4.43 -28.50 -11.40
CA LYS A 44 4.98 -27.56 -12.40
C LYS A 44 5.64 -26.34 -11.76
N GLY A 45 5.37 -26.10 -10.48
CA GLY A 45 5.72 -24.85 -9.81
C GLY A 45 4.72 -23.74 -10.13
N ILE A 46 4.75 -22.69 -9.32
CA ILE A 46 3.86 -21.54 -9.42
C ILE A 46 4.64 -20.23 -9.31
N VAL A 47 4.08 -19.15 -9.85
CA VAL A 47 4.61 -17.79 -9.64
C VAL A 47 4.16 -17.28 -8.27
N LEU A 48 4.88 -17.68 -7.22
CA LEU A 48 4.54 -17.41 -5.83
C LEU A 48 4.40 -15.91 -5.51
N ARG A 49 5.12 -15.04 -6.24
CA ARG A 49 5.03 -13.58 -6.12
C ARG A 49 3.59 -13.07 -6.15
N ARG A 50 2.70 -13.67 -6.95
CA ARG A 50 1.29 -13.23 -7.07
C ARG A 50 0.56 -13.30 -5.72
N ARG A 51 0.70 -14.43 -5.03
CA ARG A 51 0.06 -14.67 -3.73
C ARG A 51 0.75 -13.89 -2.59
N LEU A 52 2.08 -13.79 -2.65
CA LEU A 52 2.88 -12.96 -1.72
C LEU A 52 2.55 -11.47 -1.84
N GLN A 53 2.23 -10.99 -3.05
CA GLN A 53 1.79 -9.63 -3.24
C GLN A 53 0.51 -9.35 -2.47
N MET A 54 -0.50 -10.22 -2.56
CA MET A 54 -1.74 -10.06 -1.76
C MET A 54 -1.45 -10.07 -0.26
N MET A 55 -0.55 -10.94 0.23
CA MET A 55 -0.09 -10.93 1.63
C MET A 55 0.47 -9.56 2.03
N MET A 56 1.33 -8.95 1.20
CA MET A 56 1.89 -7.63 1.47
C MET A 56 0.84 -6.52 1.48
N TYR A 57 -0.14 -6.58 0.57
CA TYR A 57 -1.28 -5.67 0.61
C TYR A 57 -2.08 -5.84 1.90
N ASN A 58 -2.45 -7.07 2.27
CA ASN A 58 -3.20 -7.33 3.50
C ASN A 58 -2.46 -6.85 4.74
N ASN A 59 -1.15 -7.09 4.84
CA ASN A 59 -0.33 -6.62 5.96
C ASN A 59 -0.35 -5.08 6.05
N MET A 60 -0.15 -4.38 4.93
CA MET A 60 -0.10 -2.92 4.91
C MET A 60 -1.48 -2.27 5.12
N TYR A 61 -2.53 -2.83 4.53
CA TYR A 61 -3.90 -2.32 4.65
C TYR A 61 -4.49 -2.59 6.04
N ARG A 62 -4.08 -3.67 6.71
CA ARG A 62 -4.45 -3.89 8.12
C ARG A 62 -3.84 -2.84 9.04
N ILE A 63 -2.59 -2.46 8.81
CA ILE A 63 -1.94 -1.36 9.55
C ILE A 63 -2.63 -0.02 9.25
N MET A 64 -2.86 0.29 7.97
CA MET A 64 -3.39 1.58 7.54
C MET A 64 -4.86 1.78 7.91
N PHE A 65 -5.69 0.79 7.66
CA PHE A 65 -7.16 0.92 7.64
C PHE A 65 -7.89 -0.14 8.46
N ASP A 66 -7.17 -1.08 9.07
CA ASP A 66 -7.74 -2.27 9.70
C ASP A 66 -8.61 -3.09 8.73
N SER A 67 -8.19 -3.15 7.46
CA SER A 67 -8.88 -3.87 6.39
C SER A 67 -7.96 -4.88 5.68
N ARG A 68 -8.56 -5.87 5.02
CA ARG A 68 -7.87 -6.88 4.21
C ARG A 68 -8.68 -7.22 2.97
N PHE A 69 -8.04 -7.87 2.01
CA PHE A 69 -8.66 -8.45 0.83
C PHE A 69 -8.76 -9.98 1.02
N ASP A 70 -9.93 -10.54 0.71
CA ASP A 70 -10.20 -11.96 0.96
C ASP A 70 -9.75 -12.87 -0.17
N LYS A 71 -9.70 -12.36 -1.41
CA LYS A 71 -9.35 -13.13 -2.60
C LYS A 71 -8.47 -12.34 -3.56
N GLU A 72 -7.68 -13.05 -4.36
CA GLU A 72 -6.81 -12.45 -5.38
C GLU A 72 -7.61 -11.82 -6.54
N ASP A 73 -8.84 -12.29 -6.79
CA ASP A 73 -9.75 -11.79 -7.81
C ASP A 73 -10.68 -10.69 -7.30
N ASP A 74 -10.48 -10.21 -6.07
CA ASP A 74 -11.26 -9.10 -5.53
C ASP A 74 -11.16 -7.88 -6.46
N PRO A 75 -12.31 -7.29 -6.89
CA PRO A 75 -12.30 -6.20 -7.85
C PRO A 75 -11.57 -4.94 -7.34
N LEU A 76 -11.66 -4.65 -6.04
CA LEU A 76 -10.99 -3.50 -5.45
C LEU A 76 -9.49 -3.73 -5.36
N PHE A 77 -9.07 -4.93 -4.96
CA PHE A 77 -7.67 -5.35 -4.95
C PHE A 77 -7.05 -5.28 -6.35
N THR A 78 -7.72 -5.83 -7.35
CA THR A 78 -7.26 -5.83 -8.74
C THR A 78 -7.11 -4.40 -9.27
N LYS A 79 -8.10 -3.54 -8.99
CA LYS A 79 -8.06 -2.12 -9.38
C LYS A 79 -6.92 -1.36 -8.68
N LEU A 80 -6.70 -1.62 -7.39
CA LEU A 80 -5.59 -1.06 -6.62
C LEU A 80 -4.22 -1.47 -7.19
N LYS A 81 -4.06 -2.77 -7.48
CA LYS A 81 -2.85 -3.32 -8.08
C LYS A 81 -2.57 -2.70 -9.44
N ALA A 82 -3.59 -2.58 -10.30
CA ALA A 82 -3.46 -1.95 -11.60
C ALA A 82 -3.00 -0.48 -11.49
N LEU A 83 -3.64 0.32 -10.64
CA LEU A 83 -3.27 1.73 -10.45
C LEU A 83 -1.88 1.89 -9.83
N ASN A 84 -1.50 1.04 -8.89
CA ASN A 84 -0.15 1.03 -8.32
C ASN A 84 0.90 0.68 -9.39
N GLY A 85 0.59 -0.29 -10.26
CA GLY A 85 1.42 -0.66 -11.41
C GLY A 85 1.57 0.49 -12.42
N GLU A 86 0.47 1.12 -12.84
CA GLU A 86 0.50 2.28 -13.75
C GLU A 86 1.32 3.44 -13.18
N ARG A 87 1.11 3.75 -11.90
CA ARG A 87 1.87 4.78 -11.21
C ARG A 87 3.37 4.47 -11.22
N SER A 88 3.77 3.24 -10.90
CA SER A 88 5.17 2.84 -10.88
C SER A 88 5.78 2.86 -12.28
N ARG A 89 5.05 2.40 -13.29
CA ARG A 89 5.46 2.46 -14.70
C ARG A 89 5.72 3.89 -15.15
N LEU A 90 4.84 4.83 -14.82
CA LEU A 90 5.03 6.23 -15.17
C LEU A 90 6.22 6.84 -14.43
N ALA A 91 6.34 6.59 -13.12
CA ALA A 91 7.44 7.14 -12.33
C ALA A 91 8.83 6.59 -12.68
N GLN A 92 8.90 5.45 -13.38
CA GLN A 92 10.16 4.77 -13.74
C GLN A 92 10.41 4.75 -15.26
N SER A 93 9.54 5.37 -16.06
CA SER A 93 9.69 5.40 -17.52
C SER A 93 10.81 6.33 -17.94
N PHE A 94 11.64 5.91 -18.90
CA PHE A 94 12.63 6.79 -19.50
C PHE A 94 12.02 7.82 -20.47
N GLU A 95 10.74 7.71 -20.80
CA GLU A 95 10.04 8.56 -21.78
C GLU A 95 9.98 10.03 -21.36
N TYR A 96 10.11 10.36 -20.07
CA TYR A 96 10.11 11.76 -19.61
C TYR A 96 11.52 12.34 -19.37
N ASN A 97 12.57 11.51 -19.47
CA ASN A 97 13.94 11.89 -19.10
C ASN A 97 14.46 13.11 -19.86
N TYR A 98 14.09 13.27 -21.14
CA TYR A 98 14.57 14.39 -21.95
C TYR A 98 14.15 15.75 -21.38
N GLY A 99 12.95 15.85 -20.81
CA GLY A 99 12.45 17.10 -20.22
C GLY A 99 12.93 17.33 -18.79
N ASP A 100 13.42 16.29 -18.12
CA ASP A 100 14.05 16.37 -16.79
C ASP A 100 15.55 16.70 -16.90
N PHE A 101 16.27 16.06 -17.83
CA PHE A 101 17.70 16.32 -18.07
C PHE A 101 17.95 17.64 -18.80
N ILE A 102 17.04 18.04 -19.69
CA ILE A 102 17.16 19.26 -20.49
C ILE A 102 15.91 20.13 -20.24
N PRO A 103 15.94 21.04 -19.24
CA PRO A 103 14.75 21.76 -18.79
C PRO A 103 14.02 22.58 -19.86
N ILE A 104 14.70 23.04 -20.92
CA ILE A 104 14.06 23.77 -22.04
C ILE A 104 13.09 22.88 -22.83
N LEU A 105 13.23 21.56 -22.77
CA LEU A 105 12.34 20.59 -23.42
C LEU A 105 11.12 20.24 -22.56
N ARG A 106 11.06 20.71 -21.31
CA ARG A 106 9.95 20.42 -20.38
C ARG A 106 8.55 20.78 -20.93
N PRO A 107 8.35 21.85 -21.75
CA PRO A 107 7.04 22.11 -22.36
C PRO A 107 6.52 20.98 -23.26
N PHE A 108 7.39 20.13 -23.82
CA PHE A 108 6.99 18.97 -24.63
C PHE A 108 6.47 17.79 -23.78
N LEU A 109 6.75 17.77 -22.48
CA LEU A 109 6.22 16.77 -21.55
C LEU A 109 4.73 16.97 -21.20
N ARG A 110 4.04 17.97 -21.76
CA ARG A 110 2.62 18.25 -21.46
C ARG A 110 1.73 17.02 -21.57
N GLY A 111 1.90 16.21 -22.63
CA GLY A 111 1.13 14.97 -22.80
C GLY A 111 1.42 13.95 -21.70
N TYR A 112 2.70 13.74 -21.39
CA TYR A 112 3.14 12.82 -20.35
C TYR A 112 2.64 13.23 -18.94
N LEU A 113 2.78 14.51 -18.60
CA LEU A 113 2.33 15.07 -17.34
C LEU A 113 0.80 15.05 -17.20
N LYS A 114 0.07 15.16 -18.31
CA LYS A 114 -1.39 14.98 -18.32
C LYS A 114 -1.77 13.55 -17.92
N VAL A 115 -1.11 12.54 -18.50
CA VAL A 115 -1.33 11.13 -18.12
C VAL A 115 -0.98 10.90 -16.64
N CYS A 116 0.15 11.43 -16.17
CA CYS A 116 0.53 11.35 -14.76
C CYS A 116 -0.53 11.98 -13.83
N LYS A 117 -1.09 13.13 -14.23
CA LYS A 117 -2.15 13.80 -13.48
C LYS A 117 -3.41 12.96 -13.42
N GLU A 118 -3.84 12.37 -14.54
CA GLU A 118 -5.02 11.52 -14.58
C GLU A 118 -4.86 10.26 -13.71
N VAL A 119 -3.70 9.59 -13.76
CA VAL A 119 -3.42 8.42 -12.91
C VAL A 119 -3.42 8.82 -11.44
N LYS A 120 -2.78 9.94 -11.10
CA LYS A 120 -2.81 10.50 -9.73
C LYS A 120 -4.24 10.74 -9.26
N GLU A 121 -5.06 11.44 -10.05
CA GLU A 121 -6.44 11.77 -9.68
C GLU A 121 -7.29 10.51 -9.45
N ARG A 122 -7.20 9.51 -10.35
CA ARG A 122 -7.90 8.23 -10.20
C ARG A 122 -7.47 7.49 -8.93
N ARG A 123 -6.17 7.48 -8.64
CA ARG A 123 -5.59 6.79 -7.48
C ARG A 123 -5.98 7.46 -6.16
N LEU A 124 -5.83 8.79 -6.08
CA LEU A 124 -6.23 9.56 -4.88
C LEU A 124 -7.74 9.46 -4.64
N LYS A 125 -8.56 9.49 -5.71
CA LYS A 125 -10.00 9.27 -5.61
C LYS A 125 -10.32 7.90 -5.04
N LEU A 126 -9.65 6.84 -5.53
CA LEU A 126 -9.86 5.49 -4.99
C LEU A 126 -9.50 5.41 -3.50
N PHE A 127 -8.37 5.98 -3.08
CA PHE A 127 -8.00 5.99 -1.66
C PHE A 127 -9.00 6.76 -0.81
N LYS A 128 -9.49 7.89 -1.33
CA LYS A 128 -10.50 8.69 -0.65
C LYS A 128 -11.80 7.91 -0.48
N ASP A 129 -12.38 7.47 -1.60
CA ASP A 129 -13.73 6.90 -1.65
C ASP A 129 -13.85 5.58 -0.88
N TYR A 130 -12.84 4.70 -0.97
CA TYR A 130 -12.93 3.34 -0.43
C TYR A 130 -12.26 3.13 0.92
N PHE A 131 -11.35 4.02 1.34
CA PHE A 131 -10.58 3.82 2.56
C PHE A 131 -10.68 5.01 3.51
N VAL A 132 -10.33 6.21 3.08
CA VAL A 132 -10.28 7.37 3.97
C VAL A 132 -11.69 7.79 4.42
N ASP A 133 -12.63 7.92 3.50
CA ASP A 133 -13.99 8.37 3.83
C ASP A 133 -14.78 7.29 4.59
N GLU A 134 -14.55 6.01 4.30
CA GLU A 134 -15.09 4.90 5.10
C GLU A 134 -14.61 4.96 6.57
N ARG A 135 -13.32 5.23 6.79
CA ARG A 135 -12.79 5.41 8.16
C ARG A 135 -13.34 6.66 8.84
N LYS A 136 -13.54 7.77 8.12
CA LYS A 136 -14.20 8.96 8.66
C LYS A 136 -15.64 8.64 9.11
N LYS A 137 -16.41 7.87 8.33
CA LYS A 137 -17.78 7.45 8.69
C LYS A 137 -17.81 6.54 9.92
N LEU A 138 -16.85 5.63 10.04
CA LEU A 138 -16.73 4.78 11.23
C LEU A 138 -16.40 5.61 12.49
N GLY A 139 -15.51 6.59 12.35
CA GLY A 139 -15.17 7.51 13.45
C GLY A 139 -16.31 8.46 13.85
N SER A 140 -17.25 8.78 12.96
CA SER A 140 -18.40 9.63 13.29
C SER A 140 -19.57 8.89 13.92
N THR A 141 -19.64 7.56 13.77
CA THR A 141 -20.75 6.74 14.25
C THR A 141 -20.48 6.05 15.58
N LYS A 142 -19.20 5.91 15.99
CA LYS A 142 -18.83 5.28 17.26
C LYS A 142 -18.45 6.33 18.33
N PRO A 143 -19.01 6.24 19.56
CA PRO A 143 -18.55 7.09 20.66
C PRO A 143 -17.11 6.73 21.02
N SER A 144 -16.27 7.75 21.15
CA SER A 144 -14.84 7.65 21.50
C SER A 144 -14.63 6.92 22.84
N SER A 145 -14.61 5.60 22.84
CA SER A 145 -14.14 4.84 23.99
C SER A 145 -12.61 4.84 23.95
N ASN A 146 -11.97 5.21 25.06
CA ASN A 146 -10.51 5.29 25.19
C ASN A 146 -9.78 3.93 25.02
N ASN A 147 -10.52 2.84 24.76
CA ASN A 147 -10.02 1.47 24.63
C ASN A 147 -10.14 0.87 23.22
N GLU A 148 -10.68 1.58 22.22
CA GLU A 148 -10.67 1.04 20.84
C GLU A 148 -9.27 1.17 20.21
N LEU A 149 -8.80 0.06 19.64
CA LEU A 149 -7.54 -0.02 18.89
C LEU A 149 -7.64 0.85 17.63
N LYS A 150 -7.02 2.03 17.69
CA LYS A 150 -6.86 2.91 16.53
C LYS A 150 -5.91 2.27 15.52
N CYS A 151 -6.28 2.33 14.24
CA CYS A 151 -5.34 2.02 13.17
C CYS A 151 -4.65 3.30 12.67
N ALA A 152 -3.68 3.16 11.78
CA ALA A 152 -2.78 4.25 11.47
C ALA A 152 -3.48 5.48 10.86
N ILE A 153 -4.51 5.28 10.03
CA ILE A 153 -5.27 6.38 9.44
C ILE A 153 -6.05 7.18 10.47
N ASP A 154 -6.49 6.58 11.58
CA ASP A 154 -7.25 7.29 12.62
C ASP A 154 -6.36 8.36 13.28
N HIS A 155 -5.11 8.01 13.57
CA HIS A 155 -4.11 8.95 14.07
C HIS A 155 -3.82 10.09 13.06
N ILE A 156 -3.80 9.78 11.77
CA ILE A 156 -3.60 10.77 10.72
C ILE A 156 -4.81 11.71 10.62
N LEU A 157 -6.04 11.17 10.67
CA LEU A 157 -7.27 11.95 10.64
C LEU A 157 -7.40 12.84 11.90
N GLU A 158 -6.98 12.37 13.07
CA GLU A 158 -6.90 13.22 14.27
C GLU A 158 -5.92 14.39 14.09
N ALA A 159 -4.76 14.16 13.48
CA ALA A 159 -3.83 15.22 13.16
C ALA A 159 -4.43 16.22 12.16
N GLN A 160 -5.26 15.76 11.22
CA GLN A 160 -6.02 16.62 10.32
C GLN A 160 -7.05 17.47 11.08
N GLN A 161 -7.83 16.85 11.97
CA GLN A 161 -8.84 17.55 12.79
C GLN A 161 -8.24 18.61 13.71
N LYS A 162 -7.03 18.36 14.23
CA LYS A 162 -6.25 19.32 15.03
C LYS A 162 -5.64 20.46 14.21
N GLY A 163 -5.85 20.49 12.89
CA GLY A 163 -5.27 21.48 11.99
C GLY A 163 -3.76 21.30 11.77
N GLU A 164 -3.18 20.15 12.17
CA GLU A 164 -1.78 19.88 11.90
C GLU A 164 -1.56 19.58 10.41
N ILE A 165 -2.47 18.90 9.73
CA ILE A 165 -2.30 18.58 8.31
C ILE A 165 -3.60 18.82 7.55
N ASN A 166 -3.51 18.95 6.22
CA ASN A 166 -4.67 19.07 5.36
C ASN A 166 -5.07 17.71 4.75
N GLU A 167 -6.20 17.65 4.05
CA GLU A 167 -6.70 16.42 3.43
C GLU A 167 -5.72 15.85 2.39
N ASP A 168 -5.07 16.71 1.60
CA ASP A 168 -4.07 16.30 0.63
C ASP A 168 -2.91 15.56 1.32
N ASN A 169 -2.45 16.03 2.48
CA ASN A 169 -1.40 15.38 3.23
C ASN A 169 -1.82 13.97 3.70
N VAL A 170 -3.09 13.79 4.10
CA VAL A 170 -3.63 12.47 4.46
C VAL A 170 -3.52 11.51 3.27
N LEU A 171 -3.99 11.95 2.11
CA LEU A 171 -3.97 11.15 0.88
C LEU A 171 -2.54 10.87 0.40
N TYR A 172 -1.62 11.84 0.51
CA TYR A 172 -0.21 11.64 0.18
C TYR A 172 0.51 10.66 1.13
N ILE A 173 0.09 10.56 2.40
CA ILE A 173 0.63 9.52 3.29
C ILE A 173 0.25 8.13 2.77
N VAL A 174 -1.03 7.93 2.43
CA VAL A 174 -1.53 6.65 1.88
C VAL A 174 -0.83 6.29 0.56
N GLU A 175 -0.71 7.27 -0.34
CA GLU A 175 0.01 7.19 -1.61
C GLU A 175 1.45 6.70 -1.42
N ASN A 176 2.18 7.34 -0.49
CA ASN A 176 3.58 7.05 -0.21
C ASN A 176 3.79 5.66 0.39
N ILE A 177 2.94 5.25 1.33
CA ILE A 177 3.06 3.94 1.97
C ILE A 177 2.82 2.81 0.97
N ASN A 178 1.79 2.93 0.14
CA ASN A 178 1.49 1.93 -0.88
C ASN A 178 2.68 1.67 -1.83
N VAL A 179 3.43 2.73 -2.15
CA VAL A 179 4.59 2.65 -3.04
C VAL A 179 5.81 2.12 -2.29
N ALA A 180 6.05 2.63 -1.09
CA ALA A 180 7.31 2.43 -0.39
C ALA A 180 7.37 1.11 0.39
N ALA A 181 6.22 0.50 0.72
CA ALA A 181 6.18 -0.64 1.64
C ALA A 181 5.77 -1.97 1.01
N ILE A 182 4.98 -1.96 -0.08
CA ILE A 182 4.40 -3.20 -0.63
C ILE A 182 5.39 -3.89 -1.58
N GLU A 183 5.70 -3.26 -2.72
CA GLU A 183 6.55 -3.88 -3.74
C GLU A 183 8.00 -4.05 -3.28
N THR A 184 8.50 -3.12 -2.47
CA THR A 184 9.87 -3.13 -1.95
C THR A 184 10.15 -4.34 -1.06
N ALA A 185 9.27 -4.62 -0.10
CA ALA A 185 9.37 -5.79 0.77
C ALA A 185 9.09 -7.09 -0.01
N LEU A 186 8.13 -7.06 -0.95
CA LEU A 186 7.86 -8.20 -1.83
C LEU A 186 9.09 -8.60 -2.65
N TRP A 187 9.85 -7.65 -3.20
CA TRP A 187 11.11 -7.95 -3.89
C TRP A 187 12.10 -8.67 -2.99
N SER A 188 12.31 -8.20 -1.76
CA SER A 188 13.22 -8.86 -0.82
C SER A 188 12.79 -10.28 -0.47
N ILE A 189 11.48 -10.53 -0.29
CA ILE A 189 10.96 -11.87 0.00
C ILE A 189 11.15 -12.80 -1.21
N GLU A 190 10.82 -12.33 -2.42
CA GLU A 190 10.97 -13.13 -3.64
C GLU A 190 12.43 -13.51 -3.88
N TRP A 191 13.35 -12.55 -3.76
CA TRP A 191 14.78 -12.82 -3.85
C TRP A 191 15.26 -13.78 -2.77
N GLY A 192 14.83 -13.60 -1.52
CA GLY A 192 15.18 -14.52 -0.43
C GLY A 192 14.73 -15.96 -0.71
N ILE A 193 13.52 -16.15 -1.24
CA ILE A 193 13.03 -17.47 -1.62
C ILE A 193 13.82 -18.05 -2.78
N ALA A 194 14.13 -17.25 -3.80
CA ALA A 194 14.93 -17.69 -4.95
C ALA A 194 16.32 -18.16 -4.50
N GLU A 195 16.98 -17.42 -3.60
CA GLU A 195 18.28 -17.80 -3.04
C GLU A 195 18.20 -19.09 -2.23
N LEU A 196 17.15 -19.29 -1.42
CA LEU A 196 16.94 -20.54 -0.67
C LEU A 196 16.72 -21.74 -1.59
N VAL A 197 16.01 -21.56 -2.71
CA VAL A 197 15.80 -22.63 -3.69
C VAL A 197 17.09 -22.99 -4.42
N ASN A 198 17.94 -22.00 -4.71
CA ASN A 198 19.20 -22.19 -5.42
C ASN A 198 20.35 -22.71 -4.52
N HIS A 199 20.19 -22.68 -3.20
CA HIS A 199 21.19 -23.13 -2.22
C HIS A 199 20.59 -24.11 -1.19
N PRO A 200 20.35 -25.39 -1.57
CA PRO A 200 19.75 -26.41 -0.71
C PRO A 200 20.60 -26.82 0.50
#